data_AF-A0A1F8R4L4-F1
#
_entry.id   AF-A0A1F8R4L4-F1
#
_cell.length_a   1.000
_cell.length_b   1.000
_cell.length_c   1.000
_cell.angle_alpha   90.00
_cell.angle_beta   90.00
_cell.angle_gamma   90.00
#
_symmetry.space_group_name_H-M   'P 1'
#
loop_
_entity.id
_entity.type
_entity.pdbx_description
1 polymer ?
#
loop_
_entity_poly.entity_id
_entity_poly.type
_entity_poly.pdbx_seq_one_letter_code
_entity_poly.pdbx_strand_id
1 'polypeptide(L)'
;MKTLAFWPIAWTLAIFAAVIFTLDVLAGLLFPNWWVMQKAWELLLPDFTFISWGAFFLGLVESFVGGFGTAVLFVPIYNFFVSRSEPKPIETMTTASRHH
;
A
#
# COMPACT_ATOMS: atom_id res chain seq x y z
N MET A 1 -16.92 -15.10 -7.69
CA MET A 1 -16.14 -14.04 -8.38
C MET A 1 -14.64 -14.32 -8.27
N LYS A 2 -13.77 -13.75 -9.11
CA LYS A 2 -12.30 -13.99 -9.00
C LYS A 2 -11.76 -13.29 -7.74
N THR A 3 -11.15 -14.05 -6.83
CA THR A 3 -10.47 -13.51 -5.65
C THR A 3 -9.24 -12.70 -6.06
N LEU A 4 -8.85 -11.73 -5.23
CA LEU A 4 -7.64 -10.95 -5.50
C LEU A 4 -6.41 -11.83 -5.35
N ALA A 5 -5.58 -11.83 -6.39
CA ALA A 5 -4.28 -12.48 -6.36
C ALA A 5 -3.32 -11.66 -5.47
N PHE A 6 -2.79 -12.29 -4.43
CA PHE A 6 -1.91 -11.66 -3.46
C PHE A 6 -0.64 -11.09 -4.11
N TRP A 7 0.05 -11.90 -4.91
CA TRP A 7 1.37 -11.54 -5.45
C TRP A 7 1.36 -10.29 -6.33
N PRO A 8 0.48 -10.15 -7.35
CA PRO A 8 0.43 -8.93 -8.15
C PRO A 8 0.13 -7.68 -7.33
N ILE A 9 -0.78 -7.77 -6.36
CA ILE A 9 -1.16 -6.64 -5.49
C ILE A 9 0.00 -6.23 -4.60
N ALA A 10 0.71 -7.19 -4.01
CA ALA A 10 1.86 -6.91 -3.15
C ALA A 10 2.99 -6.20 -3.91
N TRP A 11 3.35 -6.69 -5.10
CA TRP A 11 4.36 -6.03 -5.93
C TRP A 11 3.92 -4.64 -6.42
N THR A 12 2.65 -4.48 -6.80
CA THR A 12 2.12 -3.19 -7.26
C THR A 12 2.15 -2.15 -6.14
N LEU A 13 1.69 -2.51 -4.94
CA LEU A 13 1.70 -1.59 -3.79
C LEU A 13 3.12 -1.25 -3.32
N ALA A 14 4.04 -2.21 -3.33
CA ALA A 14 5.43 -1.97 -2.96
C ALA A 14 6.14 -1.03 -3.94
N ILE A 15 5.96 -1.23 -5.25
CA ILE A 15 6.52 -0.35 -6.29
C ILE A 15 5.87 1.04 -6.24
N PHE A 16 4.54 1.09 -6.11
CA PHE A 16 3.82 2.36 -5.99
C PHE A 16 4.31 3.18 -4.80
N ALA A 17 4.43 2.56 -3.62
CA ALA A 17 4.95 3.22 -2.42
C ALA A 17 6.38 3.73 -2.62
N ALA A 18 7.25 2.94 -3.22
CA ALA A 18 8.63 3.34 -3.53
C ALA A 18 8.69 4.54 -4.50
N VAL A 19 7.84 4.55 -5.54
CA VAL A 19 7.76 5.66 -6.51
C VAL A 19 7.25 6.94 -5.83
N ILE A 20 6.18 6.86 -5.04
CA ILE A 20 5.64 8.01 -4.31
C ILE A 20 6.66 8.56 -3.32
N PHE A 21 7.33 7.71 -2.56
CA PHE A 21 8.42 8.12 -1.65
C PHE A 21 9.52 8.86 -2.41
N THR A 22 9.95 8.34 -3.55
CA THR A 22 11.00 8.97 -4.37
C THR A 22 10.55 10.34 -4.90
N LEU A 23 9.30 10.44 -5.36
CA LEU A 23 8.72 11.70 -5.81
C LEU A 23 8.58 12.72 -4.66
N ASP A 24 8.23 12.27 -3.46
CA ASP A 24 8.11 13.10 -2.26
C ASP A 24 9.47 13.70 -1.87
N VAL A 25 10.52 12.87 -1.83
CA VAL A 25 11.90 13.34 -1.58
C VAL A 25 12.35 14.31 -2.67
N LEU A 26 12.08 14.01 -3.94
CA LEU A 26 12.45 14.89 -5.06
C LEU A 26 11.70 16.23 -4.99
N ALA A 27 10.42 16.23 -4.62
CA ALA A 27 9.63 17.43 -4.43
C ALA A 27 10.16 18.26 -3.24
N GLY A 28 10.54 17.60 -2.13
CA GLY A 28 11.21 18.27 -1.01
C GLY A 28 12.50 18.97 -1.41
N LEU A 29 13.28 18.36 -2.32
CA LEU A 29 14.51 18.95 -2.85
C LEU A 29 14.26 20.11 -3.83
N LEU A 30 13.22 20.01 -4.66
CA LEU A 30 12.86 21.03 -5.65
C LEU A 30 12.13 22.24 -5.03
N PHE A 31 11.43 22.04 -3.91
CA PHE A 31 10.67 23.08 -3.21
C PHE A 31 11.11 23.26 -1.75
N PRO A 32 12.38 23.64 -1.49
CA PRO A 32 12.96 23.70 -0.14
C PRO A 32 12.31 24.75 0.79
N ASN A 33 11.45 25.63 0.27
CA ASN A 33 10.76 26.67 1.05
C ASN A 33 9.25 26.44 1.19
N TRP A 34 8.70 25.33 0.67
CA TRP A 34 7.28 25.00 0.80
C TRP A 34 6.94 24.49 2.22
N TRP A 35 7.92 23.89 2.89
CA TRP A 35 7.80 23.35 4.25
C TRP A 35 8.51 24.27 5.24
N VAL A 36 7.79 25.27 5.77
CA VAL A 36 8.29 26.27 6.75
C VAL A 36 8.94 25.63 7.99
N MET A 37 8.65 24.36 8.28
CA MET A 37 9.21 23.58 9.39
C MET A 37 10.61 22.99 9.13
N GLN A 38 11.09 22.83 7.89
CA GLN A 38 12.41 22.23 7.67
C GLN A 38 13.55 23.09 8.24
N LYS A 39 13.47 24.40 8.07
CA LYS A 39 14.43 25.34 8.67
C LYS A 39 14.40 25.33 10.20
N ALA A 40 13.25 25.01 10.81
CA ALA A 40 13.14 24.93 12.26
C ALA A 40 13.89 23.73 12.83
N TRP A 41 13.96 22.61 12.09
CA TRP A 41 14.68 21.40 12.50
C TRP A 41 16.20 21.51 12.26
N GLU A 42 16.63 22.13 11.15
CA GLU A 42 18.05 22.45 10.91
C GLU A 42 18.62 23.42 11.96
N LEU A 43 17.81 24.37 12.44
CA LEU A 43 18.21 25.30 13.50
C LEU A 43 18.28 24.63 14.88
N LEU A 44 17.47 23.58 15.11
CA LEU A 44 17.43 22.85 16.38
C LEU A 44 18.52 21.77 16.47
N LEU A 45 19.00 21.24 15.34
CA LEU A 45 20.00 20.17 15.25
C LEU A 45 21.07 20.50 14.19
N PRO A 46 22.16 21.17 14.57
CA PRO A 46 23.16 21.70 13.63
C PRO A 46 23.94 20.64 12.81
N ASP A 47 23.92 19.37 13.21
CA ASP A 47 24.52 18.24 12.47
C ASP A 47 23.51 17.42 11.67
N PHE A 48 22.23 17.82 11.60
CA PHE A 48 21.19 17.05 10.94
C PHE A 48 21.10 17.37 9.44
N THR A 49 21.73 16.54 8.61
CA THR A 49 21.57 16.61 7.15
C THR A 49 20.26 15.94 6.73
N PHE A 50 19.28 16.72 6.27
CA PHE A 50 17.95 16.24 5.85
C PHE A 50 17.99 15.20 4.70
N ILE A 51 19.06 15.22 3.88
CA ILE A 51 19.30 14.28 2.78
C ILE A 51 20.72 13.74 2.92
N SER A 52 20.90 12.72 3.76
CA SER A 52 22.02 11.80 3.55
C SER A 52 21.56 10.73 2.56
N TRP A 53 22.43 10.35 1.61
CA TRP A 53 22.12 9.26 0.66
C TRP A 53 21.71 7.97 1.40
N GLY A 54 22.27 7.72 2.58
CA GLY A 54 21.88 6.59 3.44
C GLY A 54 20.44 6.65 3.94
N ALA A 55 19.98 7.82 4.41
CA ALA A 55 18.60 8.00 4.88
C ALA A 55 17.58 7.82 3.73
N PHE A 56 17.93 8.28 2.52
CA PHE A 56 17.09 8.05 1.34
C PHE A 56 16.92 6.56 1.02
N PHE A 57 18.01 5.81 0.93
CA PHE A 57 17.92 4.37 0.63
C PHE A 57 17.22 3.59 1.74
N LEU A 58 17.43 3.96 3.00
CA LEU A 58 16.72 3.35 4.12
C LEU A 58 15.21 3.61 4.03
N GLY A 59 14.80 4.86 3.83
CA GLY A 59 13.39 5.23 3.67
C GLY A 59 12.74 4.58 2.43
N LEU A 60 13.50 4.37 1.36
CA LEU A 60 13.04 3.66 0.16
C LEU A 60 12.74 2.20 0.47
N VAL A 61 13.63 1.53 1.21
CA VAL A 61 13.43 0.14 1.65
C VAL A 61 12.25 0.05 2.61
N GLU A 62 12.15 0.94 3.60
CA GLU A 62 11.02 0.97 4.53
C GLU A 62 9.69 1.21 3.82
N SER A 63 9.65 2.13 2.85
CA SER A 63 8.45 2.40 2.04
C SER A 63 8.05 1.20 1.19
N PHE A 64 9.02 0.51 0.58
CA PHE A 64 8.79 -0.72 -0.17
C PHE A 64 8.21 -1.82 0.73
N VAL A 65 8.83 -2.05 1.89
CA VAL A 65 8.36 -3.03 2.88
C VAL A 65 6.98 -2.66 3.41
N GLY A 66 6.70 -1.38 3.65
CA GLY A 66 5.40 -0.87 4.07
C GLY A 66 4.32 -1.10 3.02
N GLY A 67 4.62 -0.86 1.73
CA GLY A 67 3.72 -1.16 0.63
C GLY A 67 3.41 -2.65 0.51
N PHE A 68 4.42 -3.51 0.65
CA PHE A 68 4.23 -4.96 0.69
C PHE A 68 3.40 -5.40 1.92
N GLY A 69 3.72 -4.88 3.10
CA GLY A 69 2.99 -5.16 4.34
C GLY A 69 1.52 -4.72 4.28
N THR A 70 1.23 -3.62 3.59
CA THR A 70 -0.14 -3.17 3.32
C THR A 70 -0.91 -4.23 2.53
N ALA A 71 -0.29 -4.86 1.53
CA ALA A 71 -0.91 -5.94 0.76
C ALA A 71 -1.17 -7.20 1.61
N VAL A 72 -0.26 -7.54 2.53
CA VAL A 72 -0.41 -8.66 3.47
C VAL A 72 -1.67 -8.51 4.32
N LEU A 73 -2.01 -7.29 4.72
CA LEU A 73 -3.24 -7.01 5.47
C LEU A 73 -4.46 -6.86 4.54
N PHE A 74 -4.31 -6.13 3.44
CA PHE A 74 -5.44 -5.74 2.58
C PHE A 74 -6.05 -6.92 1.82
N VAL A 75 -5.23 -7.78 1.21
CA VAL A 75 -5.72 -8.89 0.37
C VAL A 75 -6.61 -9.88 1.14
N PRO A 76 -6.22 -10.40 2.32
CA PRO A 76 -7.10 -11.32 3.06
C PRO A 76 -8.37 -10.63 3.55
N ILE A 77 -8.30 -9.36 3.99
CA ILE A 77 -9.47 -8.59 4.40
C ILE A 77 -10.44 -8.43 3.22
N TYR A 78 -9.95 -8.04 2.05
CA TYR A 78 -10.77 -7.89 0.85
C TYR A 78 -11.45 -9.22 0.45
N ASN A 79 -10.68 -10.30 0.41
CA ASN A 79 -11.21 -11.62 0.05
C ASN A 79 -12.25 -12.12 1.07
N PHE A 80 -12.10 -11.80 2.35
CA PHE A 80 -13.09 -12.10 3.38
C PHE A 80 -14.43 -11.41 3.10
N PHE A 81 -14.44 -10.10 2.81
CA PHE A 81 -15.68 -9.39 2.50
C PHE A 81 -16.33 -9.87 1.19
N VAL A 82 -15.55 -10.11 0.13
CA VAL A 82 -16.08 -10.64 -1.13
C VAL A 82 -16.79 -11.97 -0.92
N SER A 83 -16.23 -12.87 -0.11
CA SER A 83 -16.86 -14.18 0.17
C SER A 83 -18.22 -14.10 0.86
N ARG A 84 -18.47 -13.02 1.63
CA ARG A 84 -19.73 -12.80 2.36
C ARG A 84 -20.78 -12.08 1.55
N SER A 85 -20.37 -11.32 0.54
CA SER A 85 -21.28 -10.64 -0.38
C SER A 85 -21.81 -11.58 -1.47
N GLU A 86 -21.31 -12.81 -1.59
CA GLU A 86 -21.88 -13.79 -2.51
C GLU A 86 -23.28 -14.20 -2.00
N PRO A 87 -24.36 -13.88 -2.77
CA PRO A 87 -25.67 -14.44 -2.47
C PRO A 87 -25.51 -15.95 -2.51
N LYS A 88 -25.85 -16.62 -1.41
CA LYS A 88 -25.91 -18.09 -1.36
C LYS A 88 -26.69 -18.52 -2.61
N PRO A 89 -26.09 -19.32 -3.53
CA PRO A 89 -26.84 -19.84 -4.65
C PRO A 89 -28.10 -20.45 -4.06
N ILE A 90 -29.25 -19.90 -4.42
CA ILE A 90 -30.52 -20.53 -4.08
C ILE A 90 -30.36 -21.91 -4.70
N GLU A 91 -30.23 -22.94 -3.86
CA GLU A 91 -30.49 -24.31 -4.26
C GLU A 91 -31.92 -24.24 -4.79
N THR A 92 -32.05 -23.97 -6.09
CA THR A 92 -33.26 -24.24 -6.83
C THR A 92 -33.37 -25.73 -6.74
N MET A 93 -34.09 -26.14 -5.70
CA MET A 93 -34.54 -27.47 -5.41
C MET A 93 -34.91 -28.10 -6.75
N THR A 94 -33.99 -28.91 -7.28
CA THR A 94 -34.25 -29.81 -8.39
C THR A 94 -35.01 -30.99 -7.79
N THR A 95 -36.18 -30.67 -7.23
CA THR A 95 -37.21 -31.57 -6.72
C THR A 95 -38.47 -31.27 -7.51
N ALA A 96 -38.36 -31.25 -8.84
CA ALA A 96 -39.50 -31.17 -9.75
C ALA A 96 -39.32 -32.08 -10.97
N SER A 97 -38.44 -33.10 -10.88
CA SER A 97 -38.32 -34.14 -11.93
C SER A 97 -38.34 -35.57 -11.39
N ARG A 98 -38.68 -35.76 -10.11
CA ARG A 98 -38.95 -37.09 -9.53
C ARG A 98 -40.29 -37.06 -8.83
N HIS A 99 -41.35 -37.30 -9.58
CA HIS A 99 -42.44 -38.21 -9.24
C HIS A 99 -43.53 -38.06 -10.32
N HIS A 100 -43.62 -39.11 -11.14
CA HIS A 100 -44.79 -39.68 -11.82
C HIS A 100 -45.67 -38.79 -12.69
#